data_AF-A0AAI9F1V8-F1
#
_entry.id   AF-A0AAI9F1V8-F1
#
_cell.length_a   1.000
_cell.length_b   1.000
_cell.length_c   1.000
_cell.angle_alpha   90.00
_cell.angle_beta   90.00
_cell.angle_gamma   90.00
#
_symmetry.space_group_name_H-M   'P 1'
#
loop_
_entity.id
_entity.type
_entity.pdbx_description
1 polymer ?
#
loop_
_entity_poly.entity_id
_entity_poly.type
_entity_poly.pdbx_seq_one_letter_code
_entity_poly.pdbx_strand_id
1 'polypeptide(L)'
;METKAKNRSSRKNRYEARIEMKVKLLRQFPNAWVYEFKNPLVRESAIRPIRIIETGFNAVKEFWGYYTDENDVLGAEKIVDEAVAGADRVIRKAMELGDGLAIVDTFRLEKMPLSQKEQFIRNSRNIVELLIPTSDKVRPLYEAIVYIDTFDLPIKQNRSVEEVKSWINAVKEFYDLVNSKKEEMIDLIASKIPVNKLGRYKNIRYEIINRQKGKNNESVDLQQ
;
A
#
# COMPACT_ATOMS: atom_id res chain seq x y z
N MET A 1 2.79 34.54 -25.11
CA MET A 1 3.92 33.65 -24.77
C MET A 1 4.22 33.57 -23.26
N GLU A 2 3.77 34.51 -22.43
CA GLU A 2 4.05 34.54 -20.97
C GLU A 2 3.36 33.46 -20.11
N THR A 3 2.20 32.97 -20.51
CA THR A 3 1.44 31.95 -19.76
C THR A 3 2.12 30.57 -19.73
N LYS A 4 2.90 30.22 -20.76
CA LYS A 4 3.66 28.95 -20.80
C LYS A 4 4.89 28.98 -19.87
N ALA A 5 5.51 30.13 -19.66
CA ALA A 5 6.67 30.28 -18.78
C ALA A 5 6.28 30.23 -17.29
N LYS A 6 5.21 30.95 -16.89
CA LYS A 6 4.65 30.88 -15.52
C LYS A 6 4.19 29.48 -15.12
N ASN A 7 3.57 28.73 -16.05
CA ASN A 7 3.14 27.35 -15.79
C ASN A 7 4.29 26.33 -15.68
N ARG A 8 5.43 26.56 -16.33
CA ARG A 8 6.61 25.70 -16.21
C ARG A 8 7.32 25.89 -14.87
N SER A 9 7.44 27.12 -14.40
CA SER A 9 7.99 27.45 -13.07
C SER A 9 7.15 26.82 -11.94
N SER A 10 5.82 26.92 -12.00
CA SER A 10 4.94 26.35 -10.96
C SER A 10 4.92 24.82 -10.92
N ARG A 11 5.20 24.15 -12.04
CA ARG A 11 5.31 22.67 -12.10
C ARG A 11 6.66 22.19 -11.57
N LYS A 12 7.76 22.87 -11.93
CA LYS A 12 9.10 22.59 -11.42
C LYS A 12 9.14 22.70 -9.90
N ASN A 13 8.60 23.78 -9.35
CA ASN A 13 8.52 23.99 -7.90
C ASN A 13 7.69 22.91 -7.17
N ARG A 14 6.60 22.41 -7.79
CA ARG A 14 5.78 21.32 -7.22
C ARG A 14 6.50 19.98 -7.23
N TYR A 15 7.28 19.69 -8.26
CA TYR A 15 8.05 18.46 -8.35
C TYR A 15 9.19 18.45 -7.32
N GLU A 16 9.95 19.56 -7.22
CA GLU A 16 11.00 19.73 -6.21
C GLU A 16 10.43 19.63 -4.78
N ALA A 17 9.29 20.27 -4.49
CA ALA A 17 8.62 20.15 -3.20
C ALA A 17 8.21 18.70 -2.86
N ARG A 18 7.77 17.91 -3.85
CA ARG A 18 7.43 16.48 -3.66
C ARG A 18 8.66 15.63 -3.37
N ILE A 19 9.78 15.90 -4.05
CA ILE A 19 11.07 15.24 -3.77
C ILE A 19 11.50 15.55 -2.34
N GLU A 20 11.51 16.82 -1.94
CA GLU A 20 11.93 17.21 -0.59
C GLU A 20 11.01 16.64 0.49
N MET A 21 9.70 16.56 0.25
CA MET A 21 8.76 15.89 1.16
C MET A 21 9.10 14.40 1.34
N LYS A 22 9.43 13.69 0.26
CA LYS A 22 9.82 12.27 0.33
C LYS A 22 11.16 12.10 1.03
N VAL A 23 12.15 12.93 0.75
CA VAL A 23 13.44 12.90 1.46
C VAL A 23 13.22 13.15 2.95
N LYS A 24 12.37 14.12 3.32
CA LYS A 24 12.02 14.38 4.72
C LYS A 24 11.35 13.17 5.38
N LEU A 25 10.40 12.53 4.72
CA LEU A 25 9.75 11.31 5.22
C LEU A 25 10.75 10.15 5.36
N LEU A 26 11.63 9.96 4.39
CA LEU A 26 12.67 8.94 4.44
C LEU A 26 13.60 9.14 5.64
N ARG A 27 13.93 10.39 6.00
CA ARG A 27 14.71 10.67 7.23
C ARG A 27 13.97 10.30 8.52
N GLN A 28 12.63 10.36 8.51
CA GLN A 28 11.81 9.91 9.64
C GLN A 28 11.68 8.38 9.68
N PHE A 29 11.73 7.73 8.52
CA PHE A 29 11.60 6.29 8.35
C PHE A 29 12.78 5.73 7.53
N PRO A 30 14.00 5.67 8.10
CA PRO A 30 15.22 5.31 7.35
C PRO A 30 15.18 3.87 6.78
N ASN A 31 14.38 3.00 7.41
CA ASN A 31 14.19 1.62 6.99
C ASN A 31 13.18 1.47 5.83
N ALA A 32 12.53 2.56 5.39
CA ALA A 32 11.62 2.53 4.26
C ALA A 32 12.30 2.01 2.99
N TRP A 33 11.61 1.19 2.21
CA TRP A 33 12.05 0.82 0.89
C TRP A 33 11.73 1.96 -0.07
N VAL A 34 12.71 2.33 -0.87
CA VAL A 34 12.53 3.28 -1.96
C VAL A 34 12.31 2.49 -3.22
N TYR A 35 11.10 2.54 -3.76
CA TYR A 35 10.71 1.77 -4.93
C TYR A 35 10.21 2.67 -6.05
N GLU A 36 10.59 2.36 -7.28
CA GLU A 36 10.16 3.09 -8.48
C GLU A 36 9.13 2.27 -9.23
N PHE A 37 7.89 2.75 -9.25
CA PHE A 37 6.80 2.08 -9.93
C PHE A 37 6.88 2.26 -11.43
N LYS A 38 6.85 1.14 -12.16
CA LYS A 38 6.74 1.12 -13.63
C LYS A 38 5.29 1.19 -14.08
N ASN A 39 4.36 0.64 -13.28
CA ASN A 39 2.93 0.64 -13.53
C ASN A 39 2.18 1.45 -12.45
N PRO A 40 1.71 2.67 -12.78
CA PRO A 40 0.96 3.51 -11.84
C PRO A 40 -0.32 2.87 -11.29
N LEU A 41 -0.95 1.96 -12.04
CA LEU A 41 -2.18 1.31 -11.60
C LEU A 41 -1.90 0.34 -10.44
N VAL A 42 -0.79 -0.40 -10.49
CA VAL A 42 -0.37 -1.30 -9.40
C VAL A 42 -0.19 -0.53 -8.10
N ARG A 43 0.49 0.62 -8.18
CA ARG A 43 0.67 1.54 -7.05
C ARG A 43 -0.66 1.95 -6.42
N GLU A 44 -1.62 2.38 -7.24
CA GLU A 44 -2.90 2.91 -6.75
C GLU A 44 -3.81 1.82 -6.18
N SER A 45 -3.85 0.65 -6.82
CA SER A 45 -4.72 -0.45 -6.42
C SER A 45 -4.25 -1.17 -5.14
N ALA A 46 -2.95 -1.23 -4.86
CA ALA A 46 -2.43 -2.07 -3.79
C ALA A 46 -1.97 -1.31 -2.54
N ILE A 47 -1.34 -0.13 -2.68
CA ILE A 47 -0.69 0.53 -1.54
C ILE A 47 -1.70 1.01 -0.50
N ARG A 48 -2.82 1.60 -0.92
CA ARG A 48 -3.80 2.18 0.01
C ARG A 48 -4.47 1.11 0.87
N PRO A 49 -5.00 0.00 0.33
CA PRO A 49 -5.53 -1.09 1.14
C PRO A 49 -4.52 -1.63 2.15
N ILE A 50 -3.28 -1.91 1.71
CA ILE A 50 -2.23 -2.45 2.57
C ILE A 50 -1.89 -1.50 3.72
N ARG A 51 -1.73 -0.19 3.44
CA ARG A 51 -1.49 0.81 4.48
C ARG A 51 -2.62 0.89 5.50
N ILE A 52 -3.87 0.71 5.08
CA ILE A 52 -5.02 0.70 6.01
C ILE A 52 -5.01 -0.56 6.87
N ILE A 53 -4.72 -1.74 6.32
CA ILE A 53 -4.61 -2.99 7.09
C ILE A 53 -3.52 -2.83 8.16
N GLU A 54 -2.33 -2.40 7.76
CA GLU A 54 -1.20 -2.21 8.67
C GLU A 54 -1.46 -1.15 9.74
N THR A 55 -1.83 0.06 9.33
CA THR A 55 -2.10 1.15 10.29
C THR A 55 -3.31 0.84 11.16
N GLY A 56 -4.25 0.03 10.66
CA GLY A 56 -5.42 -0.40 11.40
C GLY A 56 -5.06 -1.38 12.50
N PHE A 57 -4.20 -2.34 12.19
CA PHE A 57 -3.64 -3.25 13.19
C PHE A 57 -2.88 -2.49 14.29
N ASN A 58 -2.07 -1.50 13.90
CA ASN A 58 -1.37 -0.64 14.86
C ASN A 58 -2.35 0.16 15.74
N ALA A 59 -3.44 0.68 15.17
CA ALA A 59 -4.49 1.36 15.93
C ALA A 59 -5.15 0.43 16.95
N VAL A 60 -5.56 -0.78 16.54
CA VAL A 60 -6.18 -1.76 17.43
C VAL A 60 -5.25 -2.11 18.60
N LYS A 61 -3.94 -2.24 18.36
CA LYS A 61 -2.93 -2.46 19.40
C LYS A 61 -2.73 -1.26 20.31
N GLU A 62 -2.66 -0.03 19.77
CA GLU A 62 -2.48 1.19 20.56
C GLU A 62 -3.63 1.41 21.54
N PHE A 63 -4.85 1.02 21.17
CA PHE A 63 -6.05 1.19 22.00
C PHE A 63 -6.42 -0.04 22.84
N TRP A 64 -5.58 -1.07 22.86
CA TRP A 64 -5.80 -2.28 23.65
C TRP A 64 -5.87 -1.96 25.15
N GLY A 65 -6.92 -2.45 25.81
CA GLY A 65 -7.19 -2.21 27.23
C GLY A 65 -7.95 -0.91 27.51
N TYR A 66 -8.20 -0.09 26.48
CA TYR A 66 -9.01 1.13 26.59
C TYR A 66 -10.31 1.06 25.77
N TYR A 67 -10.21 0.67 24.50
CA TYR A 67 -11.35 0.58 23.57
C TYR A 67 -11.45 -0.76 22.85
N THR A 68 -10.34 -1.49 22.75
CA THR A 68 -10.26 -2.83 22.17
C THR A 68 -9.88 -3.84 23.24
N ASP A 69 -10.37 -5.07 23.10
CA ASP A 69 -10.05 -6.20 23.96
C ASP A 69 -9.10 -7.20 23.26
N GLU A 70 -8.75 -8.28 23.95
CA GLU A 70 -7.86 -9.32 23.41
C GLU A 70 -8.44 -9.97 22.14
N ASN A 71 -9.75 -10.21 22.09
CA ASN A 71 -10.38 -10.81 20.91
C ASN A 71 -10.33 -9.86 19.71
N ASP A 72 -10.44 -8.55 19.93
CA ASP A 72 -10.28 -7.55 18.88
C ASP A 72 -8.85 -7.54 18.32
N VAL A 73 -7.84 -7.65 19.20
CA VAL A 73 -6.44 -7.71 18.78
C VAL A 73 -6.18 -8.99 17.98
N LEU A 74 -6.66 -10.14 18.46
CA LEU A 74 -6.56 -11.42 17.75
C LEU A 74 -7.32 -11.39 16.41
N GLY A 75 -8.47 -10.72 16.36
CA GLY A 75 -9.24 -10.50 15.13
C GLY A 75 -8.47 -9.66 14.12
N ALA A 76 -7.88 -8.54 14.56
CA ALA A 76 -7.03 -7.70 13.72
C ALA A 76 -5.79 -8.45 13.24
N GLU A 77 -5.20 -9.27 14.09
CA GLU A 77 -4.06 -10.12 13.75
C GLU A 77 -4.42 -11.14 12.66
N LYS A 78 -5.56 -11.81 12.80
CA LYS A 78 -6.08 -12.74 11.78
C LYS A 78 -6.29 -12.05 10.42
N ILE A 79 -6.84 -10.82 10.42
CA ILE A 79 -7.01 -10.04 9.19
C ILE A 79 -5.67 -9.81 8.49
N VAL A 80 -4.62 -9.47 9.27
CA VAL A 80 -3.26 -9.29 8.74
C VAL A 80 -2.71 -10.60 8.21
N ASP A 81 -2.82 -11.70 8.96
CA ASP A 81 -2.30 -13.01 8.56
C ASP A 81 -2.93 -13.53 7.27
N GLU A 82 -4.24 -13.35 7.10
CA GLU A 82 -4.92 -13.76 5.88
C GLU A 82 -4.48 -12.91 4.67
N ALA A 83 -4.29 -11.60 4.86
CA ALA A 83 -3.75 -10.73 3.81
C ALA A 83 -2.32 -11.13 3.42
N VAL A 84 -1.46 -11.44 4.42
CA VAL A 84 -0.09 -11.90 4.23
C VAL A 84 -0.04 -13.22 3.48
N ALA A 85 -0.89 -14.18 3.85
CA ALA A 85 -1.00 -15.45 3.13
C ALA A 85 -1.38 -15.24 1.65
N GLY A 86 -2.17 -14.21 1.35
CA GLY A 86 -2.45 -13.78 -0.02
C GLY A 86 -1.23 -13.22 -0.75
N ALA A 87 -0.45 -12.37 -0.08
CA ALA A 87 0.81 -11.84 -0.62
C ALA A 87 1.80 -12.97 -0.93
N ASP A 88 1.97 -13.93 -0.02
CA ASP A 88 2.89 -15.06 -0.21
C ASP A 88 2.52 -15.92 -1.41
N ARG A 89 1.22 -16.11 -1.68
CA ARG A 89 0.74 -16.81 -2.88
C ARG A 89 1.16 -16.08 -4.16
N VAL A 90 1.02 -14.76 -4.21
CA VAL A 90 1.42 -13.98 -5.38
C VAL A 90 2.93 -13.91 -5.54
N ILE A 91 3.69 -13.73 -4.46
CA ILE A 91 5.15 -13.72 -4.49
C ILE A 91 5.66 -15.05 -5.05
N ARG A 92 5.19 -16.18 -4.50
CA ARG A 92 5.54 -17.50 -5.01
C ARG A 92 5.18 -17.66 -6.48
N LYS A 93 3.98 -17.25 -6.90
CA LYS A 93 3.57 -17.33 -8.30
C LYS A 93 4.44 -16.48 -9.22
N ALA A 94 4.80 -15.28 -8.76
CA ALA A 94 5.71 -14.40 -9.46
C ALA A 94 7.10 -15.02 -9.60
N MET A 95 7.60 -15.71 -8.58
CA MET A 95 8.89 -16.41 -8.62
C MET A 95 8.84 -17.64 -9.55
N GLU A 96 7.78 -18.44 -9.48
CA GLU A 96 7.57 -19.61 -10.35
C GLU A 96 7.56 -19.22 -11.83
N LEU A 97 6.80 -18.18 -12.18
CA LEU A 97 6.69 -17.69 -13.57
C LEU A 97 7.82 -16.72 -13.95
N GLY A 98 8.48 -16.15 -12.96
CA GLY A 98 9.55 -15.18 -13.11
C GLY A 98 10.92 -15.81 -13.29
N ASP A 99 11.04 -17.13 -13.15
CA ASP A 99 12.32 -17.82 -13.25
C ASP A 99 13.00 -17.56 -14.61
N GLY A 100 14.24 -17.08 -14.57
CA GLY A 100 15.01 -16.62 -15.73
C GLY A 100 14.86 -15.14 -16.11
N LEU A 101 13.98 -14.38 -15.45
CA LEU A 101 13.90 -12.92 -15.58
C LEU A 101 14.76 -12.25 -14.50
N ALA A 102 15.22 -11.02 -14.75
CA ALA A 102 16.04 -10.29 -13.79
C ALA A 102 15.35 -10.23 -12.41
N ILE A 103 15.99 -10.81 -11.40
CA ILE A 103 15.48 -10.87 -10.03
C ILE A 103 15.39 -9.45 -9.50
N VAL A 104 14.18 -9.04 -9.08
CA VAL A 104 14.08 -7.91 -8.17
C VAL A 104 14.48 -8.38 -6.81
N ASP A 105 15.65 -7.91 -6.41
CA ASP A 105 16.13 -8.15 -5.08
C ASP A 105 15.49 -7.12 -4.14
N THR A 106 14.32 -7.44 -3.58
CA THR A 106 13.68 -6.61 -2.53
C THR A 106 14.65 -6.37 -1.37
N PHE A 107 15.53 -7.33 -1.10
CA PHE A 107 16.65 -7.21 -0.16
C PHE A 107 17.61 -6.07 -0.50
N ARG A 108 17.87 -5.80 -1.78
CA ARG A 108 18.67 -4.64 -2.19
C ARG A 108 17.94 -3.33 -1.86
N LEU A 109 16.62 -3.28 -2.02
CA LEU A 109 15.83 -2.10 -1.65
C LEU A 109 15.87 -1.87 -0.13
N GLU A 110 15.82 -2.95 0.64
CA GLU A 110 15.93 -2.94 2.09
C GLU A 110 17.29 -2.42 2.55
N LYS A 111 18.37 -3.01 2.03
CA LYS A 111 19.75 -2.73 2.42
C LYS A 111 20.35 -1.47 1.80
N MET A 112 19.61 -0.77 0.95
CA MET A 112 20.10 0.45 0.31
C MET A 112 20.46 1.50 1.38
N PRO A 113 21.70 2.03 1.41
CA PRO A 113 22.08 3.09 2.35
C PRO A 113 21.20 4.33 2.20
N LEU A 114 20.99 5.06 3.31
CA LEU A 114 20.16 6.27 3.31
C LEU A 114 20.57 7.27 2.24
N SER A 115 21.88 7.50 2.06
CA SER A 115 22.41 8.40 1.02
C SER A 115 22.04 7.97 -0.40
N GLN A 116 22.09 6.66 -0.68
CA GLN A 116 21.69 6.10 -1.97
C GLN A 116 20.17 6.23 -2.17
N LYS A 117 19.37 5.97 -1.13
CA LYS A 117 17.92 6.16 -1.15
C LYS A 117 17.55 7.62 -1.45
N GLU A 118 18.18 8.57 -0.78
CA GLU A 118 18.00 10.01 -1.03
C GLU A 118 18.39 10.39 -2.46
N GLN A 119 19.54 9.90 -2.94
CA GLN A 119 20.01 10.15 -4.30
C GLN A 119 19.05 9.57 -5.34
N PHE A 120 18.53 8.37 -5.11
CA PHE A 120 17.55 7.72 -5.96
C PHE A 120 16.26 8.55 -6.08
N ILE A 121 15.71 9.03 -4.95
CA ILE A 121 14.52 9.89 -4.94
C ILE A 121 14.78 11.20 -5.70
N ARG A 122 15.95 11.81 -5.51
CA ARG A 122 16.33 13.09 -6.15
C ARG A 122 16.54 12.96 -7.65
N ASN A 123 17.04 11.81 -8.11
CA ASN A 123 17.42 11.60 -9.50
C ASN A 123 16.33 10.95 -10.36
N SER A 124 15.37 10.24 -9.74
CA SER A 124 14.31 9.56 -10.48
C SER A 124 13.33 10.54 -11.12
N ARG A 125 13.07 10.32 -12.41
CA ARG A 125 12.03 11.04 -13.17
C ARG A 125 10.66 10.36 -13.09
N ASN A 126 10.57 9.18 -12.49
CA ASN A 126 9.34 8.39 -12.39
C ASN A 126 8.68 8.55 -11.01
N ILE A 127 7.62 7.76 -10.79
CA ILE A 127 6.89 7.74 -9.54
C ILE A 127 7.66 6.87 -8.53
N VAL A 128 8.45 7.51 -7.68
CA VAL A 128 9.09 6.85 -6.53
C VAL A 128 8.13 6.79 -5.35
N GLU A 129 8.02 5.68 -4.65
CA GLU A 129 7.27 5.57 -3.40
C GLU A 129 8.18 5.16 -2.26
N LEU A 130 7.75 5.54 -1.06
CA LEU A 130 8.30 5.04 0.19
C LEU A 130 7.36 3.95 0.70
N LEU A 131 7.81 2.70 0.63
CA LEU A 131 7.11 1.58 1.23
C LEU A 131 7.66 1.43 2.65
N ILE A 132 6.79 1.55 3.65
CA ILE A 132 7.20 1.67 5.06
C ILE A 132 6.52 0.54 5.84
N PRO A 133 7.10 -0.66 5.87
CA PRO A 133 6.63 -1.70 6.77
C PRO A 133 6.94 -1.30 8.23
N THR A 134 5.92 -1.31 9.09
CA THR A 134 6.05 -1.05 10.53
C THR A 134 6.41 -2.30 11.32
N SER A 135 6.35 -3.48 10.68
CA SER A 135 6.78 -4.76 11.27
C SER A 135 7.15 -5.77 10.17
N ASP A 136 7.89 -6.82 10.53
CA ASP A 136 8.23 -7.90 9.60
C ASP A 136 7.00 -8.69 9.15
N LYS A 137 5.95 -8.75 9.99
CA LYS A 137 4.70 -9.46 9.69
C LYS A 137 4.01 -8.92 8.44
N VAL A 138 4.02 -7.60 8.22
CA VAL A 138 3.37 -6.95 7.08
C VAL A 138 4.30 -6.75 5.88
N ARG A 139 5.59 -7.08 6.02
CA ARG A 139 6.58 -6.96 4.96
C ARG A 139 6.18 -7.69 3.67
N PRO A 140 5.65 -8.93 3.70
CA PRO A 140 5.25 -9.62 2.47
C PRO A 140 4.20 -8.86 1.66
N LEU A 141 3.32 -8.09 2.31
CA LEU A 141 2.32 -7.27 1.61
C LEU A 141 3.00 -6.27 0.66
N TYR A 142 4.08 -5.63 1.12
CA TYR A 142 4.85 -4.68 0.29
C TYR A 142 5.70 -5.37 -0.76
N GLU A 143 6.28 -6.52 -0.44
CA GLU A 143 7.02 -7.36 -1.41
C GLU A 143 6.11 -7.75 -2.56
N ALA A 144 4.91 -8.25 -2.29
CA ALA A 144 3.96 -8.63 -3.33
C ALA A 144 3.73 -7.49 -4.34
N ILE A 145 3.60 -6.24 -3.89
CA ILE A 145 3.44 -5.08 -4.78
C ILE A 145 4.64 -4.92 -5.70
N VAL A 146 5.86 -5.03 -5.15
CA VAL A 146 7.11 -4.90 -5.90
C VAL A 146 7.25 -6.00 -6.96
N TYR A 147 6.93 -7.24 -6.57
CA TYR A 147 6.91 -8.39 -7.48
C TYR A 147 5.88 -8.21 -8.59
N ILE A 148 4.66 -7.78 -8.26
CA ILE A 148 3.62 -7.52 -9.26
C ILE A 148 4.10 -6.47 -10.26
N ASP A 149 4.53 -5.29 -9.78
CA ASP A 149 4.94 -4.19 -10.67
C ASP A 149 6.11 -4.58 -11.59
N THR A 150 7.01 -5.43 -11.11
CA THR A 150 8.18 -5.83 -11.89
C THR A 150 7.88 -6.95 -12.88
N PHE A 151 7.21 -8.00 -12.45
CA PHE A 151 7.03 -9.20 -13.28
C PHE A 151 5.80 -9.13 -14.18
N ASP A 152 4.88 -8.19 -13.97
CA ASP A 152 3.63 -8.12 -14.74
C ASP A 152 3.86 -8.07 -16.26
N LEU A 153 4.70 -7.15 -16.74
CA LEU A 153 4.98 -7.04 -18.18
C LEU A 153 5.81 -8.23 -18.71
N PRO A 154 6.93 -8.62 -18.08
CA PRO A 154 7.70 -9.79 -18.53
C PRO A 154 6.90 -11.08 -18.61
N ILE A 155 6.02 -11.36 -17.62
CA ILE A 155 5.16 -12.54 -17.64
C ILE A 155 4.20 -12.45 -18.84
N LYS A 156 3.56 -11.30 -19.05
CA LYS A 156 2.63 -11.10 -20.18
C LYS A 156 3.26 -11.26 -21.55
N GLN A 157 4.56 -10.95 -21.70
CA GLN A 157 5.24 -10.97 -23.00
C GLN A 157 5.90 -12.32 -23.33
N ASN A 158 6.40 -13.05 -22.32
CA ASN A 158 7.31 -14.17 -22.54
C ASN A 158 6.74 -15.54 -22.14
N ARG A 159 5.49 -15.60 -21.65
CA ARG A 159 4.86 -16.84 -21.15
C ARG A 159 3.65 -17.26 -21.98
N SER A 160 3.20 -18.50 -21.80
CA SER A 160 2.02 -19.02 -22.49
C SER A 160 0.74 -18.29 -22.03
N VAL A 161 -0.32 -18.38 -22.84
CA VAL A 161 -1.62 -17.76 -22.50
C VAL A 161 -2.16 -18.32 -21.18
N GLU A 162 -1.97 -19.61 -20.92
CA GLU A 162 -2.40 -20.30 -19.70
C GLU A 162 -1.63 -19.78 -18.48
N GLU A 163 -0.31 -19.62 -18.59
CA GLU A 163 0.54 -19.06 -17.54
C GLU A 163 0.19 -17.60 -17.25
N VAL A 164 -0.04 -16.80 -18.29
CA VAL A 164 -0.46 -15.39 -18.15
C VAL A 164 -1.83 -15.29 -17.48
N LYS A 165 -2.79 -16.13 -17.87
CA LYS A 165 -4.11 -16.20 -17.19
C LYS A 165 -3.96 -16.56 -15.72
N SER A 166 -3.11 -17.54 -15.41
CA SER A 166 -2.83 -17.95 -14.04
C SER A 166 -2.22 -16.80 -13.21
N TRP A 167 -1.28 -16.05 -13.78
CA TRP A 167 -0.71 -14.84 -13.15
C TRP A 167 -1.78 -13.77 -12.89
N ILE A 168 -2.56 -13.42 -13.91
CA ILE A 168 -3.61 -12.40 -13.79
C ILE A 168 -4.62 -12.77 -12.70
N ASN A 169 -5.02 -14.05 -12.64
CA ASN A 169 -5.92 -14.54 -11.60
C ASN A 169 -5.31 -14.40 -10.21
N ALA A 170 -4.05 -14.80 -10.01
CA ALA A 170 -3.38 -14.66 -8.72
C ALA A 170 -3.29 -13.18 -8.25
N VAL A 171 -2.94 -12.27 -9.17
CA VAL A 171 -2.89 -10.83 -8.87
C VAL A 171 -4.28 -10.28 -8.52
N LYS A 172 -5.31 -10.67 -9.27
CA LYS A 172 -6.69 -10.26 -9.02
C LYS A 172 -7.19 -10.75 -7.66
N GLU A 173 -7.00 -12.04 -7.37
CA GLU A 173 -7.37 -12.64 -6.08
C GLU A 173 -6.68 -11.93 -4.91
N PHE A 174 -5.41 -11.57 -5.06
CA PHE A 174 -4.71 -10.80 -4.04
C PHE A 174 -5.31 -9.41 -3.83
N TYR A 175 -5.60 -8.67 -4.91
CA TYR A 175 -6.23 -7.35 -4.81
C TYR A 175 -7.63 -7.40 -4.20
N ASP A 176 -8.44 -8.39 -4.59
CA ASP A 176 -9.78 -8.59 -4.02
C ASP A 176 -9.68 -8.93 -2.53
N LEU A 177 -8.72 -9.80 -2.16
CA LEU A 177 -8.47 -10.17 -0.77
C LEU A 177 -8.01 -8.97 0.07
N VAL A 178 -6.98 -8.22 -0.33
CA VAL A 178 -6.51 -7.07 0.47
C VAL A 178 -7.58 -5.98 0.55
N ASN A 179 -8.43 -5.82 -0.46
CA ASN A 179 -9.58 -4.93 -0.35
C ASN A 179 -10.60 -5.44 0.68
N SER A 180 -10.96 -6.73 0.66
CA SER A 180 -11.84 -7.33 1.67
C SER A 180 -11.27 -7.15 3.09
N LYS A 181 -9.99 -7.49 3.29
CA LYS A 181 -9.31 -7.38 4.59
C LYS A 181 -9.17 -5.94 5.07
N LYS A 182 -8.96 -5.00 4.15
CA LYS A 182 -9.04 -3.57 4.43
C LYS A 182 -10.46 -3.19 4.91
N GLU A 183 -11.52 -3.70 4.26
CA GLU A 183 -12.89 -3.40 4.68
C GLU A 183 -13.19 -3.94 6.08
N GLU A 184 -12.82 -5.20 6.35
CA GLU A 184 -12.95 -5.88 7.65
C GLU A 184 -12.20 -5.14 8.77
N MET A 185 -10.97 -4.68 8.49
CA MET A 185 -10.17 -3.90 9.44
C MET A 185 -10.86 -2.57 9.78
N ILE A 186 -11.42 -1.88 8.78
CA ILE A 186 -12.16 -0.64 9.01
C ILE A 186 -13.41 -0.90 9.86
N ASP A 187 -14.15 -1.98 9.60
CA ASP A 187 -15.35 -2.31 10.37
C ASP A 187 -15.02 -2.64 11.84
N LEU A 188 -13.97 -3.41 12.06
CA LEU A 188 -13.47 -3.70 13.41
C LEU A 188 -13.15 -2.40 14.16
N ILE A 189 -12.36 -1.51 13.55
CA ILE A 189 -12.00 -0.23 14.16
C ILE A 189 -13.23 0.66 14.37
N ALA A 190 -14.13 0.75 13.40
CA ALA A 190 -15.32 1.58 13.49
C ALA A 190 -16.27 1.14 14.61
N SER A 191 -16.32 -0.17 14.90
CA SER A 191 -17.15 -0.74 15.95
C SER A 191 -16.57 -0.55 17.36
N LYS A 192 -15.25 -0.38 17.49
CA LYS A 192 -14.55 -0.35 18.78
C LYS A 192 -13.98 1.01 19.15
N ILE A 193 -13.33 1.69 18.20
CA ILE A 193 -12.54 2.89 18.48
C ILE A 193 -13.30 4.15 18.06
N PRO A 194 -13.56 5.09 18.99
CA PRO A 194 -14.22 6.36 18.65
C PRO A 194 -13.45 7.16 17.59
N VAL A 195 -14.17 7.68 16.59
CA VAL A 195 -13.60 8.41 15.44
C VAL A 195 -12.73 9.61 15.85
N ASN A 196 -13.07 10.28 16.96
CA ASN A 196 -12.31 11.41 17.48
C ASN A 196 -10.94 11.01 18.06
N LYS A 197 -10.72 9.73 18.40
CA LYS A 197 -9.43 9.20 18.87
C LYS A 197 -8.49 8.82 17.74
N LEU A 198 -9.01 8.64 16.52
CA LEU A 198 -8.23 8.28 15.32
C LEU A 198 -7.50 9.47 14.68
N GLY A 199 -7.10 10.48 15.46
CA GLY A 199 -6.46 11.70 14.94
C GLY A 199 -5.12 11.46 14.23
N ARG A 200 -4.33 10.49 14.71
CA ARG A 200 -3.08 10.05 14.09
C ARG A 200 -3.32 9.12 12.89
N TYR A 201 -4.44 8.40 12.91
CA TYR A 201 -4.86 7.44 11.89
C TYR A 201 -5.78 8.06 10.84
N LYS A 202 -5.34 9.17 10.23
CA LYS A 202 -6.17 10.01 9.34
C LYS A 202 -6.83 9.24 8.19
N ASN A 203 -6.11 8.28 7.59
CA ASN A 203 -6.63 7.50 6.48
C ASN A 203 -7.81 6.63 6.92
N ILE A 204 -7.66 5.90 8.03
CA ILE A 204 -8.74 5.07 8.60
C ILE A 204 -9.92 5.94 9.03
N ARG A 205 -9.64 7.04 9.73
CA ARG A 205 -10.66 8.01 10.13
C ARG A 205 -11.47 8.50 8.94
N TYR A 206 -10.81 8.81 7.82
CA TYR A 206 -11.45 9.27 6.59
C TYR A 206 -12.38 8.20 5.99
N GLU A 207 -11.93 6.94 5.92
CA GLU A 207 -12.80 5.85 5.42
C GLU A 207 -14.05 5.67 6.30
N ILE A 208 -13.89 5.68 7.62
CA ILE A 208 -15.01 5.52 8.56
C ILE A 208 -16.03 6.65 8.39
N ILE A 209 -15.57 7.91 8.30
CA ILE A 209 -16.45 9.06 8.10
C ILE A 209 -17.19 8.96 6.77
N ASN A 210 -16.52 8.56 5.70
CA ASN A 210 -17.16 8.42 4.39
C ASN A 210 -18.23 7.33 4.38
N ARG A 211 -17.99 6.18 5.02
CA ARG A 211 -19.01 5.13 5.17
C ARG A 211 -20.23 5.61 5.95
N GLN A 212 -20.02 6.34 7.04
CA GLN A 212 -21.12 6.89 7.84
C GLN A 212 -21.96 7.89 7.03
N LYS A 213 -21.31 8.73 6.20
CA LYS A 213 -22.02 9.65 5.30
C LYS A 213 -22.79 8.94 4.19
N GLY A 214 -22.20 7.88 3.60
CA GLY A 214 -22.86 7.07 2.58
C GLY A 214 -24.13 6.40 3.11
N LYS A 215 -24.05 5.78 4.30
CA LYS A 215 -25.21 5.17 4.97
C LYS A 215 -26.32 6.17 5.29
N ASN A 216 -25.96 7.39 5.70
CA ASN A 216 -26.94 8.43 5.99
C ASN A 216 -27.69 8.90 4.74
N ASN A 217 -27.06 8.87 3.56
CA ASN A 217 -27.74 9.23 2.31
C ASN A 217 -28.66 8.09 1.82
N GLU A 218 -28.25 6.83 1.92
CA GLU A 218 -29.09 5.67 1.57
C GLU A 218 -30.34 5.56 2.45
N SER A 219 -30.24 5.92 3.75
CA SER A 219 -31.39 5.93 4.65
C SER A 219 -32.41 7.05 4.37
N VAL A 220 -32.00 8.13 3.68
CA VAL A 220 -32.90 9.22 3.29
C VAL A 220 -33.66 8.85 2.01
N ASP A 221 -33.02 8.15 1.08
CA ASP A 221 -33.65 7.71 -0.17
C ASP A 221 -34.64 6.54 0.03
N LEU A 222 -34.49 5.75 1.09
CA LEU A 222 -35.45 4.68 1.46
C LEU A 222 -36.68 5.18 2.25
N GLN A 223 -36.71 6.46 2.61
CA GLN A 223 -37.83 7.10 3.31
C GLN A 223 -38.64 8.06 2.42
N GLN A 224 -38.35 8.11 1.12
CA GLN A 224 -39.12 8.82 0.09
C GLN A 224 -39.92 7.83 -0.76
#